data_AF-A0A226HNS1-F1
#
_entry.id   AF-A0A226HNS1-F1
#
_cell.length_a   1.000
_cell.length_b   1.000
_cell.length_c   1.000
_cell.angle_alpha   90.00
_cell.angle_beta   90.00
_cell.angle_gamma   90.00
#
_symmetry.space_group_name_H-M   'P 1'
#
loop_
_entity.id
_entity.type
_entity.pdbx_description
1 polymer ?
#
loop_
_entity_poly.entity_id
_entity_poly.type
_entity_poly.pdbx_seq_one_letter_code
_entity_poly.pdbx_strand_id
1 'polypeptide(L)'
;MKKYILLLSLAFTAVSFAQTITSKKEDVSIEQYELLKKVNQYYPDITLNKTITNFYADGNIIDSQQEFDVSSSKFSSYKIGIEPGNKKLSFEYVSDETGKVYGDVSIFKGNALRTTFSEKNNEINVSLNGKSVYLKKLKQ
;
A
#
# COMPACT_ATOMS: atom_id res chain seq x y z
N MET A 1 38.56 17.50 30.86
CA MET A 1 38.78 16.44 29.86
C MET A 1 37.57 15.51 29.69
N LYS A 2 37.00 14.90 30.75
CA LYS A 2 35.89 13.92 30.61
C LYS A 2 34.54 14.49 30.10
N LYS A 3 34.23 15.77 30.33
CA LYS A 3 32.96 16.40 29.93
C LYS A 3 32.86 16.72 28.43
N TYR A 4 33.99 16.99 27.77
CA TYR A 4 34.02 17.31 26.34
C TYR A 4 33.91 16.06 25.46
N ILE A 5 34.41 14.92 25.93
CA ILE A 5 34.27 13.62 25.25
C ILE A 5 32.80 13.19 25.19
N LEU A 6 32.03 13.43 26.26
CA LEU A 6 30.60 13.09 26.31
C LEU A 6 29.76 13.92 25.34
N LEU A 7 30.06 15.22 25.24
CA LEU A 7 29.39 16.12 24.31
C LEU A 7 29.73 15.78 22.85
N LEU A 8 30.99 15.40 22.60
CA LEU A 8 31.44 14.96 21.29
C LEU A 8 30.82 13.61 20.91
N SER A 9 30.72 12.66 21.84
CA SER A 9 30.06 11.37 21.59
C SER A 9 28.57 11.53 21.32
N LEU A 10 27.87 12.44 22.03
CA LEU A 10 26.46 12.73 21.77
C LEU A 10 26.26 13.32 20.36
N ALA A 11 27.14 14.24 19.95
CA ALA A 11 27.07 14.88 18.65
C ALA A 11 27.31 13.89 17.49
N PHE A 12 28.26 12.95 17.63
CA PHE A 12 28.51 11.93 16.60
C PHE A 12 27.43 10.83 16.55
N THR A 13 26.79 10.50 17.67
CA THR A 13 25.68 9.52 17.67
C THR A 13 24.41 10.07 17.04
N ALA A 14 24.17 11.38 17.08
CA ALA A 14 22.95 11.96 16.53
C ALA A 14 22.87 11.92 14.99
N VAL A 15 24.02 11.92 14.29
CA VAL A 15 24.06 11.97 12.82
C VAL A 15 23.94 10.58 12.19
N SER A 16 24.23 9.50 12.93
CA SER A 16 24.27 8.13 12.38
C SER A 16 22.90 7.47 12.17
N PHE A 17 21.80 8.11 12.54
CA PHE A 17 20.44 7.55 12.41
C PHE A 17 19.59 8.16 11.30
N ALA A 18 20.12 9.09 10.49
CA ALA A 18 19.40 9.64 9.35
C ALA A 18 19.51 8.69 8.13
N GLN A 19 18.71 7.62 8.09
CA GLN A 19 18.52 6.85 6.85
C GLN A 19 17.96 7.78 5.77
N THR A 20 18.64 7.88 4.64
CA THR A 20 18.19 8.72 3.52
C THR A 20 17.15 7.94 2.73
N ILE A 21 15.89 8.37 2.79
CA ILE A 21 14.82 7.82 1.96
C ILE A 21 14.87 8.50 0.60
N THR A 22 14.96 7.71 -0.46
CA THR A 22 14.87 8.18 -1.84
C THR A 22 13.63 7.58 -2.52
N SER A 23 13.07 8.25 -3.52
CA SER A 23 11.96 7.71 -4.29
C SER A 23 12.27 7.72 -5.78
N LYS A 24 11.75 6.72 -6.49
CA LYS A 24 11.93 6.59 -7.95
C LYS A 24 10.67 6.05 -8.59
N LYS A 25 10.20 6.72 -9.63
CA LYS A 25 9.13 6.24 -10.51
C LYS A 25 9.74 5.36 -11.60
N GLU A 26 9.29 4.13 -11.69
CA GLU A 26 9.80 3.14 -12.64
C GLU A 26 8.72 2.12 -13.02
N ASP A 27 9.01 1.28 -14.01
CA ASP A 27 8.13 0.16 -14.35
C ASP A 27 8.06 -0.84 -13.19
N VAL A 28 6.91 -1.48 -13.03
CA VAL A 28 6.72 -2.52 -12.01
C VAL A 28 7.77 -3.62 -12.20
N SER A 29 8.42 -4.01 -11.10
CA SER A 29 9.37 -5.12 -11.13
C SER A 29 8.63 -6.44 -11.41
N ILE A 30 9.36 -7.51 -11.76
CA ILE A 30 8.78 -8.83 -12.02
C ILE A 30 7.97 -9.32 -10.79
N GLU A 31 8.50 -9.13 -9.59
CA GLU A 31 7.83 -9.56 -8.35
C GLU A 31 6.56 -8.76 -8.08
N GLN A 32 6.60 -7.45 -8.28
CA GLN A 32 5.43 -6.58 -8.18
C GLN A 32 4.39 -6.97 -9.22
N TYR A 33 4.80 -7.20 -10.46
CA TYR A 33 3.93 -7.62 -11.54
C TYR A 33 3.19 -8.92 -11.24
N GLU A 34 3.86 -9.94 -10.68
CA GLU A 34 3.21 -11.20 -10.32
C GLU A 34 2.15 -11.02 -9.22
N LEU A 35 2.40 -10.16 -8.23
CA LEU A 35 1.38 -9.76 -7.26
C LEU A 35 0.20 -9.07 -7.96
N LEU A 36 0.47 -8.04 -8.76
CA LEU A 36 -0.55 -7.25 -9.46
C LEU A 36 -1.43 -8.11 -10.37
N LYS A 37 -0.82 -9.00 -11.14
CA LYS A 37 -1.50 -9.96 -12.02
C LYS A 37 -2.45 -10.85 -11.22
N LYS A 38 -1.99 -11.36 -10.08
CA LYS A 38 -2.80 -12.23 -9.22
C LYS A 38 -3.94 -11.49 -8.53
N VAL A 39 -3.71 -10.25 -8.11
CA VAL A 39 -4.77 -9.38 -7.58
C VAL A 39 -5.81 -9.15 -8.66
N ASN A 40 -5.41 -8.76 -9.87
CA ASN A 40 -6.32 -8.51 -10.99
C ASN A 40 -7.12 -9.75 -11.41
N GLN A 41 -6.53 -10.95 -11.30
CA GLN A 41 -7.23 -12.21 -11.59
C GLN A 41 -8.46 -12.42 -10.69
N TYR A 42 -8.39 -12.06 -9.40
CA TYR A 42 -9.48 -12.30 -8.45
C TYR A 42 -10.32 -11.05 -8.15
N TYR A 43 -9.74 -9.87 -8.33
CA TYR A 43 -10.31 -8.56 -8.00
C TYR A 43 -10.06 -7.58 -9.16
N PRO A 44 -10.68 -7.80 -10.33
CA PRO A 44 -10.49 -6.96 -11.51
C PRO A 44 -11.07 -5.55 -11.36
N ASP A 45 -11.84 -5.32 -10.29
CA ASP A 45 -12.35 -4.01 -9.89
C ASP A 45 -11.27 -3.06 -9.34
N ILE A 46 -10.10 -3.60 -8.98
CA ILE A 46 -8.94 -2.79 -8.58
C ILE A 46 -8.17 -2.38 -9.84
N THR A 47 -8.14 -1.07 -10.11
CA THR A 47 -7.38 -0.48 -11.21
C THR A 47 -5.89 -0.49 -10.87
N LEU A 48 -5.06 -0.94 -11.80
CA LEU A 48 -3.61 -1.09 -11.63
C LEU A 48 -2.86 -0.39 -12.77
N ASN A 49 -1.69 0.16 -12.47
CA ASN A 49 -0.78 0.78 -13.43
C ASN A 49 0.46 -0.07 -13.70
N LYS A 50 1.11 0.19 -14.84
CA LYS A 50 2.40 -0.42 -15.21
C LYS A 50 3.60 0.24 -14.55
N THR A 51 3.43 1.47 -14.06
CA THR A 51 4.46 2.23 -13.36
C THR A 51 4.15 2.33 -11.87
N ILE A 52 5.18 2.36 -11.06
CA ILE A 52 5.09 2.48 -9.60
C ILE A 52 6.19 3.41 -9.08
N THR A 53 5.90 4.12 -7.99
CA THR A 53 6.89 4.90 -7.25
C THR A 53 7.39 4.04 -6.11
N ASN A 54 8.65 3.58 -6.19
CA ASN A 54 9.31 2.84 -5.13
C ASN A 54 10.04 3.80 -4.19
N PHE A 55 9.92 3.55 -2.89
CA PHE A 55 10.64 4.24 -1.83
C PHE A 55 11.76 3.33 -1.34
N TYR A 56 12.97 3.86 -1.29
CA TYR A 56 14.18 3.12 -0.97
C TYR A 56 14.83 3.65 0.30
N ALA A 57 15.25 2.75 1.18
CA ALA A 57 16.21 3.03 2.25
C ALA A 57 17.37 2.04 2.12
N ASP A 58 18.60 2.56 2.10
CA ASP A 58 19.82 1.77 1.97
C ASP A 58 19.80 0.80 0.77
N GLY A 59 19.22 1.25 -0.36
CA GLY A 59 19.10 0.47 -1.59
C GLY A 59 17.98 -0.58 -1.61
N ASN A 60 17.24 -0.75 -0.52
CA ASN A 60 16.12 -1.69 -0.44
C ASN A 60 14.77 -0.97 -0.54
N ILE A 61 13.81 -1.57 -1.25
CA ILE A 61 12.44 -1.05 -1.30
C ILE A 61 11.80 -1.21 0.08
N ILE A 62 11.34 -0.10 0.65
CA ILE A 62 10.64 -0.03 1.94
C ILE A 62 9.14 0.28 1.81
N ASP A 63 8.71 0.78 0.66
CA ASP A 63 7.31 0.98 0.29
C ASP A 63 7.21 1.19 -1.23
N SER A 64 6.03 0.97 -1.79
CA SER A 64 5.77 1.19 -3.20
C SER A 64 4.35 1.70 -3.40
N GLN A 65 4.17 2.74 -4.21
CA GLN A 65 2.85 3.36 -4.42
C GLN A 65 2.56 3.61 -5.90
N GLN A 66 1.32 3.34 -6.32
CA GLN A 66 0.83 3.76 -7.63
C GLN A 66 -0.05 5.01 -7.48
N GLU A 67 0.29 6.01 -8.27
CA GLU A 67 -0.49 7.23 -8.44
C GLU A 67 -1.39 7.11 -9.67
N PHE A 68 -2.58 7.69 -9.58
CA PHE A 68 -3.58 7.68 -10.64
C PHE A 68 -4.01 9.12 -10.93
N ASP A 69 -4.08 9.46 -12.21
CA ASP A 69 -4.75 10.68 -12.64
C ASP A 69 -6.25 10.46 -12.55
N VAL A 70 -6.88 11.11 -11.57
CA VAL A 70 -8.30 10.99 -11.27
C VAL A 70 -9.13 12.13 -11.84
N SER A 71 -8.52 13.09 -12.55
CA SER A 71 -9.17 14.33 -13.02
C SER A 71 -10.39 14.12 -13.91
N SER A 72 -10.42 13.02 -14.67
CA SER A 72 -11.53 12.64 -15.57
C SER A 72 -12.33 11.43 -15.05
N SER A 73 -12.09 11.02 -13.80
CA SER A 73 -12.70 9.84 -13.20
C SER A 73 -13.81 10.21 -12.22
N LYS A 74 -14.56 9.21 -11.76
CA LYS A 74 -15.52 9.36 -10.67
C LYS A 74 -14.89 9.43 -9.27
N PHE A 75 -13.57 9.27 -9.19
CA PHE A 75 -12.83 9.25 -7.93
C PHE A 75 -12.24 10.63 -7.65
N SER A 76 -12.29 11.06 -6.39
CA SER A 76 -11.55 12.24 -5.91
C SER A 76 -10.14 11.86 -5.43
N SER A 77 -9.95 10.59 -5.07
CA SER A 77 -8.63 9.99 -4.83
C SER A 77 -8.65 8.51 -5.17
N TYR A 78 -7.51 8.01 -5.66
CA TYR A 78 -7.29 6.58 -5.89
C TYR A 78 -5.81 6.28 -5.64
N LYS A 79 -5.52 5.36 -4.73
CA LYS A 79 -4.17 5.02 -4.29
C LYS A 79 -4.04 3.52 -4.16
N ILE A 80 -2.91 3.00 -4.64
CA ILE A 80 -2.50 1.62 -4.42
C ILE A 80 -1.14 1.64 -3.75
N GLY A 81 -0.98 0.82 -2.72
CA GLY A 81 0.31 0.55 -2.09
C GLY A 81 0.69 -0.92 -2.25
N ILE A 82 1.97 -1.23 -2.31
CA ILE A 82 2.50 -2.59 -2.25
C ILE A 82 3.48 -2.65 -1.10
N GLU A 83 3.22 -3.54 -0.14
CA GLU A 83 4.11 -3.73 1.00
C GLU A 83 5.45 -4.36 0.56
N PRO A 84 6.54 -4.10 1.29
CA PRO A 84 7.81 -4.78 1.11
C PRO A 84 7.63 -6.30 1.05
N GLY A 85 8.28 -6.93 0.06
CA GLY A 85 8.19 -8.37 -0.15
C GLY A 85 7.02 -8.83 -1.03
N ASN A 86 6.26 -7.92 -1.64
CA ASN A 86 5.35 -8.20 -2.76
C ASN A 86 4.26 -9.24 -2.45
N LYS A 87 3.78 -9.29 -1.20
CA LYS A 87 2.73 -10.24 -0.73
C LYS A 87 1.39 -9.60 -0.45
N LYS A 88 1.35 -8.28 -0.31
CA LYS A 88 0.16 -7.54 0.07
C LYS A 88 0.08 -6.24 -0.72
N LEU A 89 -1.11 -5.99 -1.24
CA LEU A 89 -1.48 -4.77 -1.94
C LEU A 89 -2.52 -4.04 -1.09
N SER A 90 -2.28 -2.78 -0.73
CA SER A 90 -3.29 -1.92 -0.13
C SER A 90 -3.98 -1.09 -1.21
N PHE A 91 -5.25 -0.78 -1.00
CA PHE A 91 -6.00 0.13 -1.86
C PHE A 91 -6.79 1.12 -1.00
N GLU A 92 -6.91 2.34 -1.51
CA GLU A 92 -7.77 3.38 -0.94
C GLU A 92 -8.33 4.21 -2.10
N TYR A 93 -9.63 4.43 -2.09
CA TYR A 93 -10.27 5.35 -3.03
C TYR A 93 -11.46 6.07 -2.39
N VAL A 94 -11.77 7.25 -2.93
CA VAL A 94 -12.90 8.07 -2.49
C VAL A 94 -13.72 8.46 -3.72
N SER A 95 -15.05 8.28 -3.62
CA SER A 95 -16.01 8.76 -4.62
C SER A 95 -17.32 9.19 -3.95
N ASP A 96 -18.13 10.00 -4.63
CA ASP A 96 -19.45 10.40 -4.12
C ASP A 96 -20.41 9.21 -3.97
N GLU A 97 -20.27 8.22 -4.87
CA GLU A 97 -21.09 7.00 -4.89
C GLU A 97 -20.84 6.12 -3.66
N THR A 98 -19.57 5.86 -3.34
CA THR A 98 -19.17 4.87 -2.32
C THR A 98 -18.64 5.47 -1.02
N GLY A 99 -18.42 6.78 -0.98
CA GLY A 99 -17.59 7.40 0.05
C GLY A 99 -16.15 6.86 0.00
N LYS A 100 -15.48 6.90 1.15
CA LYS A 100 -14.15 6.31 1.31
C LYS A 100 -14.25 4.79 1.45
N VAL A 101 -13.47 4.10 0.62
CA VAL A 101 -13.28 2.66 0.68
C VAL A 101 -11.79 2.37 0.72
N TYR A 102 -11.37 1.52 1.64
CA TYR A 102 -9.97 1.14 1.78
C TYR A 102 -9.84 -0.30 2.24
N GLY A 103 -8.65 -0.85 2.11
CA GLY A 103 -8.38 -2.22 2.51
C GLY A 103 -7.11 -2.76 1.90
N ASP A 104 -7.04 -4.08 1.86
CA ASP A 104 -5.88 -4.79 1.33
C ASP A 104 -6.27 -6.11 0.67
N VAL A 105 -5.37 -6.57 -0.19
CA VAL A 105 -5.36 -7.90 -0.78
C VAL A 105 -4.05 -8.58 -0.42
N SER A 106 -4.15 -9.66 0.34
CA SER A 106 -3.02 -10.48 0.76
C SER A 106 -3.00 -11.80 0.00
N ILE A 107 -1.83 -12.19 -0.51
CA ILE A 107 -1.64 -13.47 -1.19
C ILE A 107 -1.13 -14.52 -0.20
N PHE A 108 -1.94 -15.55 0.04
CA PHE A 108 -1.59 -16.64 0.93
C PHE A 108 -1.85 -18.01 0.30
N LYS A 109 -0.79 -18.82 0.18
CA LYS A 109 -0.84 -20.20 -0.36
C LYS A 109 -1.66 -20.31 -1.66
N GLY A 110 -1.41 -19.43 -2.63
CA GLY A 110 -2.15 -19.46 -3.89
C GLY A 110 -3.43 -18.62 -3.93
N ASN A 111 -4.02 -18.32 -2.77
CA ASN A 111 -5.30 -17.60 -2.66
C ASN A 111 -5.09 -16.10 -2.46
N ALA A 112 -6.07 -15.30 -2.84
CA ALA A 112 -6.11 -13.86 -2.63
C ALA A 112 -7.22 -13.53 -1.62
N LEU A 113 -6.82 -13.11 -0.42
CA LEU A 113 -7.73 -12.66 0.64
C LEU A 113 -7.85 -11.14 0.55
N ARG A 114 -9.05 -10.64 0.29
CA ARG A 114 -9.33 -9.20 0.30
C ARG A 114 -10.10 -8.83 1.55
N THR A 115 -9.62 -7.82 2.27
CA THR A 115 -10.38 -7.15 3.34
C THR A 115 -10.74 -5.76 2.84
N THR A 116 -12.01 -5.38 2.96
CA THR A 116 -12.53 -4.09 2.51
C THR A 116 -13.31 -3.42 3.64
N PHE A 117 -13.00 -2.16 3.89
CA PHE A 117 -13.71 -1.27 4.80
C PHE A 117 -14.44 -0.23 3.95
N SER A 118 -15.75 -0.12 4.10
CA SER A 118 -16.55 0.94 3.48
C SER A 118 -17.11 1.84 4.58
N GLU A 119 -16.68 3.10 4.58
CA GLU A 119 -17.13 4.07 5.59
C GLU A 119 -18.59 4.46 5.36
N LYS A 120 -19.00 4.65 4.11
CA LYS A 120 -20.39 5.03 3.76
C LYS A 120 -21.41 3.97 4.15
N ASN A 121 -21.08 2.70 3.93
CA ASN A 121 -21.94 1.57 4.30
C ASN A 121 -21.74 1.12 5.76
N ASN A 122 -20.73 1.68 6.43
CA ASN A 122 -20.26 1.27 7.74
C ASN A 122 -20.09 -0.26 7.85
N GLU A 123 -19.36 -0.85 6.91
CA GLU A 123 -19.23 -2.30 6.81
C GLU A 123 -17.80 -2.78 6.56
N ILE A 124 -17.55 -4.00 7.02
CA ILE A 124 -16.33 -4.77 6.78
C ILE A 124 -16.70 -5.98 5.93
N ASN A 125 -16.05 -6.12 4.78
CA ASN A 125 -16.15 -7.30 3.92
C ASN A 125 -14.82 -8.05 3.90
N VAL A 126 -14.87 -9.38 4.00
CA VAL A 126 -13.73 -10.24 3.67
C VAL A 126 -14.14 -11.16 2.53
N SER A 127 -13.34 -11.15 1.49
CA SER A 127 -13.51 -11.98 0.30
C SER A 127 -12.31 -12.91 0.11
N LEU A 128 -12.56 -14.15 -0.29
CA LEU A 128 -11.55 -15.12 -0.68
C LEU A 128 -11.72 -15.43 -2.16
N ASN A 129 -10.69 -15.17 -2.97
CA ASN A 129 -10.68 -15.39 -4.41
C ASN A 129 -11.91 -14.80 -5.12
N GLY A 130 -12.28 -13.56 -4.78
CA GLY A 130 -13.44 -12.87 -5.36
C GLY A 130 -14.78 -13.20 -4.71
N LYS A 131 -14.86 -14.21 -3.83
CA LYS A 131 -16.09 -14.59 -3.14
C LYS A 131 -16.14 -14.03 -1.72
N SER A 132 -17.18 -13.25 -1.40
CA SER A 132 -17.45 -12.80 -0.04
C SER A 132 -17.64 -13.99 0.90
N VAL A 133 -16.81 -14.07 1.94
CA VAL A 133 -16.85 -15.12 2.99
C VAL A 133 -17.25 -14.56 4.35
N TYR A 134 -17.12 -13.25 4.54
CA TYR A 134 -17.57 -12.55 5.73
C TYR A 134 -18.06 -11.16 5.35
N LEU A 135 -19.18 -10.75 5.94
CA LEU A 135 -19.71 -9.41 5.83
C LEU A 135 -20.28 -8.99 7.18
N LYS A 136 -19.84 -7.84 7.69
CA LYS A 136 -20.33 -7.28 8.93
C LYS A 136 -20.64 -5.80 8.77
N LYS A 137 -21.91 -5.45 8.99
CA LYS A 137 -22.31 -4.06 9.24
C LYS A 137 -21.99 -3.70 10.68
N LEU A 138 -21.24 -2.63 10.85
CA LEU A 138 -20.96 -2.01 12.14
C LEU A 138 -22.20 -1.19 12.52
N LYS A 139 -22.72 -1.42 13.73
CA LYS A 139 -23.81 -0.59 14.26
C LYS A 139 -23.21 0.71 14.74
N GLN A 140 -23.88 1.83 14.44
CA GLN A 140 -23.59 3.13 15.04
C GLN A 140 -24.01 3.13 16.51
#